data_AF-A0A381YUR5-F1
#
_entry.id   AF-A0A381YUR5-F1
#
_cell.length_a   1.000
_cell.length_b   1.000
_cell.length_c   1.000
_cell.angle_alpha   90.00
_cell.angle_beta   90.00
_cell.angle_gamma   90.00
#
_symmetry.space_group_name_H-M   'P 1'
#
loop_
_entity.id
_entity.type
_entity.pdbx_description
1 polymer ?
#
loop_
_entity_poly.entity_id
_entity_poly.type
_entity_poly.pdbx_seq_one_letter_code
_entity_poly.pdbx_strand_id
1 'polypeptide(L)'
;MNSFEINKIIAAIILTIVIVFGVNKLADVIYYVKAPEGNTYNIVTETKEISKGDTVKTGGDINISALLALGNIDHGKMIFKKCAACHSASKGGGNKIGPALWGVIGRKAGSISDYKYSKAMSG
;
A
#
# COMPACT_ATOMS: atom_id res chain seq x y z
N MET A 1 -49.25 7.52 -23.41
CA MET A 1 -47.98 8.29 -23.39
C MET A 1 -47.64 8.60 -24.84
N ASN A 2 -47.51 9.87 -25.20
CA ASN A 2 -47.33 10.26 -26.59
C ASN A 2 -45.93 9.84 -27.08
N SER A 3 -45.81 9.43 -28.34
CA SER A 3 -44.52 8.95 -28.90
C SER A 3 -43.39 9.99 -28.74
N PHE A 4 -43.71 11.28 -28.77
CA PHE A 4 -42.76 12.36 -28.54
C PHE A 4 -42.19 12.40 -27.11
N GLU A 5 -43.00 12.05 -26.10
CA GLU A 5 -42.53 12.01 -24.71
C GLU A 5 -41.64 10.78 -24.45
N ILE A 6 -42.00 9.64 -25.04
CA ILE A 6 -41.18 8.42 -24.98
C ILE A 6 -39.81 8.65 -25.62
N ASN A 7 -39.76 9.30 -26.79
CA ASN A 7 -38.49 9.57 -27.48
C ASN A 7 -37.59 10.53 -26.68
N LYS A 8 -38.18 11.50 -25.99
CA LYS A 8 -37.47 12.42 -25.10
C LYS A 8 -36.89 11.72 -23.87
N ILE A 9 -37.64 10.78 -23.28
CA ILE A 9 -37.17 9.96 -22.15
C ILE A 9 -36.01 9.06 -22.59
N ILE A 10 -36.14 8.39 -23.74
CA ILE A 10 -35.08 7.52 -24.28
C ILE A 10 -33.81 8.34 -24.58
N ALA A 11 -33.94 9.50 -25.20
CA ALA A 11 -32.81 10.38 -25.48
C ALA A 11 -32.09 10.85 -24.20
N ALA A 12 -32.85 11.18 -23.14
CA ALA A 12 -32.28 11.57 -21.86
C ALA A 12 -31.49 10.42 -21.20
N ILE A 13 -32.01 9.20 -21.25
CA ILE A 13 -31.33 8.01 -20.69
C ILE A 13 -30.03 7.75 -21.45
N ILE A 14 -30.07 7.76 -22.78
CA ILE A 14 -28.89 7.52 -23.63
C ILE A 14 -27.82 8.59 -23.38
N LEU A 15 -28.20 9.87 -23.34
CA LEU A 15 -27.27 10.97 -23.06
C LEU A 15 -26.60 10.81 -21.70
N THR A 16 -27.35 10.42 -20.67
CA THR A 16 -26.81 10.21 -19.32
C THR A 16 -25.78 9.08 -19.32
N ILE A 17 -26.06 7.96 -20.00
CA ILE A 17 -25.12 6.83 -20.11
C ILE A 17 -23.84 7.24 -20.83
N VAL A 18 -23.95 7.98 -21.93
CA VAL A 18 -22.78 8.46 -22.69
C VAL A 18 -21.92 9.40 -21.86
N ILE A 19 -22.53 10.29 -21.07
CA ILE A 19 -21.80 11.20 -20.19
C ILE A 19 -21.06 10.40 -19.09
N VAL A 20 -21.72 9.46 -18.42
CA VAL A 20 -21.09 8.65 -17.36
C VAL A 20 -19.93 7.83 -17.92
N PHE A 21 -20.14 7.16 -19.06
CA PHE A 21 -19.08 6.38 -19.71
C PHE A 21 -17.93 7.27 -20.19
N GLY A 22 -18.24 8.44 -20.75
CA GLY A 22 -17.26 9.43 -21.20
C GLY A 22 -16.38 9.96 -20.07
N VAL A 23 -16.98 10.33 -18.94
CA VAL A 23 -16.24 10.81 -17.76
C VAL A 23 -15.36 9.70 -17.18
N ASN A 24 -15.88 8.47 -17.07
CA ASN A 24 -15.07 7.34 -16.59
C ASN A 24 -13.90 7.03 -17.54
N LYS A 25 -14.12 7.03 -18.86
CA LYS A 25 -13.05 6.78 -19.83
C LYS A 25 -12.03 7.90 -19.85
N LEU A 26 -12.48 9.15 -19.70
CA LEU A 26 -11.61 10.31 -19.58
C LEU A 26 -10.78 10.24 -18.29
N ALA A 27 -11.37 9.79 -17.19
CA ALA A 27 -10.65 9.56 -15.95
C ALA A 27 -9.55 8.49 -16.14
N ASP A 28 -9.82 7.38 -16.82
CA ASP A 28 -8.78 6.38 -17.11
C ASP A 28 -7.63 6.91 -17.99
N VAL A 29 -7.93 7.84 -18.90
CA VAL A 29 -6.92 8.47 -19.77
C VAL A 29 -6.08 9.49 -18.99
N ILE A 30 -6.72 10.33 -18.17
CA ILE A 30 -6.03 11.37 -17.39
C ILE A 30 -5.26 10.75 -16.23
N TYR A 31 -5.86 9.80 -15.53
CA TYR A 31 -5.29 9.06 -14.42
C TYR A 31 -4.74 7.72 -14.88
N TYR A 32 -4.03 7.70 -16.01
CA TYR A 32 -3.34 6.51 -16.48
C TYR A 32 -2.24 6.13 -15.47
N VAL A 33 -2.59 5.27 -14.51
CA VAL A 33 -1.65 4.68 -13.57
C VAL A 33 -0.98 3.52 -14.30
N LYS A 34 0.16 3.80 -14.95
CA LYS A 34 1.06 2.76 -15.46
C LYS A 34 1.45 1.89 -14.26
N ALA A 35 0.88 0.70 -14.16
CA ALA A 35 1.33 -0.30 -13.20
C ALA A 35 2.84 -0.50 -13.43
N PRO A 36 3.69 -0.35 -12.40
CA PRO A 36 5.12 -0.51 -12.58
C PRO A 36 5.40 -1.96 -13.00
N GLU A 37 5.90 -2.12 -14.22
CA GLU A 37 6.46 -3.40 -14.67
C GLU A 37 7.85 -3.54 -14.04
N GLY A 38 7.88 -4.04 -12.81
CA GLY A 38 9.12 -4.35 -12.09
C GLY A 38 9.19 -3.79 -10.66
N ASN A 39 10.07 -4.41 -9.89
CA ASN A 39 10.25 -4.17 -8.47
C ASN A 39 10.80 -2.74 -8.26
N THR A 40 10.07 -1.90 -7.51
CA THR A 40 10.32 -0.45 -7.38
C THR A 40 11.56 -0.05 -6.55
N TYR A 41 12.44 -1.01 -6.27
CA TYR A 41 13.73 -0.75 -5.64
C TYR A 41 14.80 -1.70 -6.21
N ASN A 42 15.74 -1.14 -6.96
CA ASN A 42 17.01 -1.81 -7.19
C ASN A 42 17.81 -1.75 -5.89
N ILE A 43 17.92 -2.89 -5.21
CA ILE A 43 18.89 -3.07 -4.15
C ILE A 43 20.25 -3.06 -4.86
N VAL A 44 20.97 -1.95 -4.79
CA VAL A 44 22.35 -1.87 -5.26
C VAL A 44 23.20 -2.66 -4.27
N THR A 45 23.27 -3.95 -4.50
CA THR A 45 24.38 -4.79 -4.07
C THR A 45 25.06 -5.24 -5.34
N GLU A 46 26.31 -4.81 -5.54
CA GLU A 46 27.16 -5.35 -6.59
C GLU A 46 27.24 -6.87 -6.43
N THR A 47 26.45 -7.62 -7.20
CA THR A 47 26.83 -8.96 -7.64
C THR A 47 25.90 -9.42 -8.76
N LYS A 48 26.51 -9.57 -9.95
CA LYS A 48 26.26 -10.61 -10.97
C LYS A 48 24.79 -10.96 -11.27
N GLU A 49 24.38 -10.63 -12.50
CA GLU A 49 23.23 -11.13 -13.26
C GLU A 49 22.70 -12.50 -12.77
N ILE A 50 21.42 -12.54 -12.38
CA ILE A 50 20.67 -13.79 -12.31
C ILE A 50 19.58 -13.74 -13.38
N SER A 51 19.83 -14.49 -14.44
CA SER A 51 18.90 -14.78 -15.52
C SER A 51 17.65 -15.49 -15.00
N LYS A 52 16.52 -14.97 -15.45
CA LYS A 52 15.25 -15.63 -15.79
C LYS A 52 15.25 -17.16 -15.60
N GLY A 53 14.64 -17.62 -14.51
CA GLY A 53 14.22 -19.01 -14.36
C GLY A 53 14.57 -19.62 -13.01
N ASP A 54 14.04 -19.07 -11.92
CA ASP A 54 13.85 -19.87 -10.72
C ASP A 54 12.55 -19.44 -10.05
N THR A 55 11.53 -20.29 -10.20
CA THR A 55 10.60 -20.53 -9.10
C THR A 55 11.43 -20.65 -7.83
N VAL A 56 11.39 -19.65 -6.95
CA VAL A 56 11.94 -19.80 -5.60
C VAL A 56 11.11 -20.90 -4.96
N LYS A 57 11.63 -22.11 -5.05
CA LYS A 57 11.22 -23.21 -4.20
C LYS A 57 11.41 -22.68 -2.79
N THR A 58 10.28 -22.54 -2.09
CA THR A 58 10.25 -22.57 -0.62
C THR A 58 11.06 -23.80 -0.20
N GLY A 59 12.20 -23.60 0.45
CA GLY A 59 13.09 -24.70 0.80
C GLY A 59 14.54 -24.28 0.96
N GLY A 60 14.80 -23.34 1.87
CA GLY A 60 16.14 -23.06 2.37
C GLY A 60 16.00 -22.36 3.70
N ASP A 61 16.69 -22.86 4.72
CA ASP A 61 16.63 -22.36 6.09
C ASP A 61 17.18 -20.93 6.18
N ILE A 62 16.40 -19.94 5.76
CA ILE A 62 16.76 -18.53 5.96
C ILE A 62 16.65 -18.28 7.46
N ASN A 63 17.78 -18.27 8.14
CA ASN A 63 17.84 -18.00 9.56
C ASN A 63 17.59 -16.50 9.81
N ILE A 64 16.32 -16.13 9.95
CA ILE A 64 15.87 -14.76 10.21
C ILE A 64 16.58 -14.17 11.45
N SER A 65 16.86 -15.01 12.44
CA SER A 65 17.56 -14.61 13.67
C SER A 65 19.01 -14.17 13.40
N ALA A 66 19.75 -14.90 12.56
CA ALA A 66 21.11 -14.52 12.15
C ALA A 66 21.12 -13.20 11.35
N LEU A 67 20.12 -12.99 10.49
CA LEU A 67 19.97 -11.73 9.76
C LEU A 67 19.63 -10.56 10.69
N LEU A 68 18.79 -10.79 11.69
CA LEU A 68 18.46 -9.77 12.69
C LEU A 68 19.68 -9.38 13.55
N ALA A 69 20.55 -10.35 13.85
CA ALA A 69 21.80 -10.10 14.59
C ALA A 69 22.78 -9.20 13.82
N LEU A 70 22.69 -9.16 12.49
CA LEU A 70 23.48 -8.25 11.64
C LEU A 70 22.88 -6.83 11.57
N GLY A 71 21.78 -6.56 12.28
CA GLY A 71 21.11 -5.26 12.29
C GLY A 71 21.99 -4.12 12.82
N ASN A 72 21.91 -2.95 12.15
CA ASN A 72 22.62 -1.73 12.55
C ASN A 72 21.62 -0.63 12.95
N ILE A 73 21.87 0.03 14.09
CA ILE A 73 20.96 1.04 14.67
C ILE A 73 20.90 2.30 13.81
N ASP A 74 22.03 2.80 13.31
CA ASP A 74 22.09 4.02 12.49
C ASP A 74 21.37 3.81 11.16
N HIS A 75 21.57 2.64 10.54
CA HIS A 75 20.84 2.26 9.34
C HIS A 75 19.33 2.16 9.62
N GLY A 76 18.94 1.53 10.74
CA GLY A 76 17.54 1.48 11.19
C GLY A 76 16.92 2.87 11.39
N LYS A 77 17.67 3.81 11.97
CA LYS A 77 17.25 5.21 12.14
C LYS A 77 17.03 5.91 10.79
N MET A 78 17.88 5.64 9.79
CA MET A 78 17.68 6.17 8.43
C MET A 78 16.43 5.60 7.77
N ILE A 79 16.20 4.29 7.89
CA ILE A 79 15.00 3.63 7.35
C ILE A 79 13.74 4.17 8.02
N PHE A 80 13.78 4.38 9.34
CA PHE A 80 12.62 4.85 10.10
C PHE A 80 12.11 6.21 9.64
N LYS A 81 12.92 7.03 8.95
CA LYS A 81 12.45 8.29 8.35
C LYS A 81 11.24 8.08 7.41
N LYS A 82 11.17 6.94 6.72
CA LYS A 82 10.02 6.56 5.88
C LYS A 82 8.77 6.28 6.71
N CYS A 83 8.93 5.74 7.92
CA CYS A 83 7.85 5.42 8.85
C CYS A 83 7.39 6.62 9.67
N ALA A 84 8.28 7.60 9.90
CA ALA A 84 8.08 8.74 10.78
C ALA A 84 6.94 9.69 10.33
N ALA A 85 6.58 9.65 9.05
CA ALA A 85 5.43 10.38 8.51
C ALA A 85 4.13 9.92 9.18
N CYS A 86 3.96 8.61 9.37
CA CYS A 86 2.74 8.03 9.92
C CYS A 86 2.87 7.60 11.38
N HIS A 87 4.08 7.34 11.89
CA HIS A 87 4.28 6.76 13.21
C HIS A 87 5.22 7.59 14.07
N SER A 88 5.06 7.48 15.39
CA SER A 88 5.98 8.03 16.38
C SER A 88 6.84 6.94 17.00
N ALA A 89 8.15 7.17 17.08
CA ALA A 89 9.09 6.31 17.84
C ALA A 89 9.57 7.00 19.13
N SER A 90 8.95 8.09 19.56
CA SER A 90 9.32 8.74 20.81
C SER A 90 8.63 8.07 22.00
N LYS A 91 9.33 7.95 23.14
CA LYS A 91 8.73 7.52 24.40
C LYS A 91 7.64 8.52 24.81
N GLY A 92 6.41 8.03 25.03
CA GLY A 92 5.25 8.89 25.28
C GLY A 92 4.76 9.68 24.07
N GLY A 93 5.31 9.42 22.88
CA GLY A 93 4.82 9.99 21.63
C GLY A 93 3.42 9.47 21.33
N GLY A 94 2.49 10.38 21.05
CA GLY A 94 1.11 10.04 20.71
C GLY A 94 0.96 9.34 19.35
N ASN A 95 -0.25 8.85 19.12
CA ASN A 95 -0.67 8.32 17.82
C ASN A 95 -0.71 9.46 16.78
N LYS A 96 -0.37 9.13 15.53
CA LYS A 96 -0.51 10.04 14.37
C LYS A 96 -1.53 9.42 13.40
N ILE A 97 -1.24 9.45 12.10
CA ILE A 97 -1.95 8.67 11.08
C ILE A 97 -1.95 7.19 11.46
N GLY A 98 -0.82 6.68 11.93
CA GLY A 98 -0.62 5.34 12.49
C GLY A 98 -0.41 5.35 14.01
N PRO A 99 -0.52 4.19 14.67
CA PRO A 99 -0.29 4.05 16.11
C PRO A 99 1.17 4.33 16.49
N ALA A 100 1.42 4.73 17.73
CA ALA A 100 2.78 4.88 18.26
C ALA A 100 3.55 3.55 18.23
N LEU A 101 4.80 3.57 17.76
CA LEU A 101 5.67 2.40 17.63
C LEU A 101 6.70 2.26 18.77
N TRP A 102 6.72 3.20 19.73
CA TRP A 102 7.51 3.02 20.93
C TRP A 102 7.03 1.77 21.68
N GLY A 103 7.97 0.87 22.01
CA GLY A 103 7.67 -0.40 22.69
C GLY A 103 6.85 -1.38 21.85
N VAL A 104 6.97 -1.34 20.52
CA VAL A 104 6.22 -2.28 19.64
C VAL A 104 6.76 -3.71 19.67
N ILE A 105 8.04 -3.91 19.95
CA ILE A 105 8.65 -5.25 19.98
C ILE A 105 8.06 -6.06 21.13
N GLY A 106 7.47 -7.22 20.81
CA GLY A 106 6.78 -8.09 21.76
C GLY A 106 5.36 -7.64 22.15
N ARG A 107 4.89 -6.49 21.65
CA ARG A 107 3.52 -6.02 21.91
C ARG A 107 2.53 -6.74 21.00
N LYS A 108 1.36 -7.16 21.54
CA LYS A 108 0.27 -7.73 20.73
C LYS A 108 -0.12 -6.74 19.62
N ALA A 109 -0.23 -7.22 18.38
CA ALA A 109 -0.70 -6.40 17.27
C ALA A 109 -2.11 -5.85 17.57
N GLY A 110 -2.39 -4.62 17.13
CA GLY A 110 -3.72 -4.03 17.30
C GLY A 110 -4.14 -3.68 18.73
N SER A 111 -3.21 -3.70 19.70
CA SER A 111 -3.54 -3.61 21.13
C SER A 111 -3.53 -2.22 21.75
N ILE A 112 -3.14 -1.16 21.02
CA ILE A 112 -3.18 0.20 21.57
C ILE A 112 -4.63 0.66 21.67
N SER A 113 -5.13 0.81 22.90
CA SER A 113 -6.53 1.14 23.17
C SER A 113 -6.97 2.50 22.63
N ASP A 114 -6.04 3.44 22.52
CA ASP A 114 -6.29 4.81 22.06
C ASP A 114 -6.04 5.00 20.55
N TYR A 115 -6.12 3.93 19.76
CA TYR A 115 -6.00 3.98 18.31
C TYR A 115 -7.07 3.14 17.62
N LYS A 116 -7.68 3.70 16.58
CA LYS A 116 -8.72 3.01 15.80
C LYS A 116 -8.08 2.13 14.73
N TYR A 117 -7.91 0.86 15.03
CA TYR A 117 -7.40 -0.13 14.09
C TYR A 117 -8.44 -0.53 13.03
N SER A 118 -7.95 -1.11 11.93
CA SER A 118 -8.80 -1.74 10.93
C SER A 118 -9.42 -3.03 11.49
N LYS A 119 -10.52 -3.50 10.88
CA LYS A 119 -11.18 -4.75 11.30
C LYS A 119 -10.23 -5.96 11.31
N ALA A 120 -9.30 -6.02 10.36
CA ALA A 120 -8.30 -7.09 10.28
C ALA A 120 -7.25 -7.04 11.41
N MET A 121 -6.96 -5.84 11.94
CA MET A 121 -5.96 -5.64 12.98
C MET A 121 -6.56 -5.65 14.39
N SER A 122 -7.87 -5.46 14.53
CA SER A 122 -8.56 -5.31 15.82
C SER A 122 -8.95 -6.65 16.48
N GLY A 123 -8.17 -7.72 16.24
CA GLY A 123 -8.44 -9.10 16.70
C GLY A 123 -7.80 -9.47 18.04
#